data_AF-A0A1J3JD05-F1
#
_entry.id   AF-A0A1J3JD05-F1
#
_cell.length_a   1.000
_cell.length_b   1.000
_cell.length_c   1.000
_cell.angle_alpha   90.00
_cell.angle_beta   90.00
_cell.angle_gamma   90.00
#
_symmetry.space_group_name_H-M   'P 1'
#
loop_
_entity.id
_entity.type
_entity.pdbx_description
1 polymer ?
#
loop_
_entity_poly.entity_id
_entity_poly.type
_entity_poly.pdbx_seq_one_letter_code
_entity_poly.pdbx_strand_id
1 'polypeptide(L)'
;TGDDLQTQVIMNCSVLPCLLALLANPKKGIRKEACWTISNITAGNPDQIAAVIEANIIPPLVAILRTEEFDIKKEAAWGISNATSG
;
A
#
# COMPACT_ATOMS: atom_id res chain seq x y z
N THR A 1 -11.13 16.04 4.62
CA THR A 1 -11.92 15.57 3.47
C THR A 1 -11.04 15.68 2.25
N GLY A 2 -10.42 14.57 1.83
CA GLY A 2 -9.53 14.52 0.66
C GLY A 2 -10.33 14.03 -0.55
N ASP A 3 -10.16 14.71 -1.66
CA ASP A 3 -10.97 14.61 -2.88
C ASP A 3 -10.43 13.51 -3.81
N ASP A 4 -11.30 12.78 -4.51
CA ASP A 4 -10.94 11.63 -5.38
C ASP A 4 -9.95 11.99 -6.51
N LEU A 5 -9.86 13.28 -6.88
CA LEU A 5 -8.87 13.82 -7.81
C LEU A 5 -7.44 13.81 -7.26
N GLN A 6 -7.25 13.92 -5.94
CA GLN A 6 -5.91 13.83 -5.33
C GLN A 6 -5.36 12.40 -5.43
N THR A 7 -6.20 11.39 -5.28
CA THR A 7 -5.83 9.96 -5.38
C THR A 7 -5.36 9.61 -6.80
N GLN A 8 -6.01 10.15 -7.85
CA GLN A 8 -5.62 9.97 -9.26
C GLN A 8 -4.27 10.64 -9.61
N VAL A 9 -3.98 11.83 -9.07
CA VAL A 9 -2.70 12.54 -9.34
C VAL A 9 -1.52 11.84 -8.67
N ILE A 10 -1.72 11.25 -7.50
CA ILE A 10 -0.67 10.53 -6.77
C ILE A 10 -0.28 9.23 -7.49
N MET A 11 -1.24 8.57 -8.17
CA MET A 11 -0.96 7.39 -9.00
C MET A 11 -0.04 7.67 -10.20
N ASN A 12 -0.15 8.86 -10.82
CA ASN A 12 0.69 9.26 -11.94
C ASN A 12 2.11 9.71 -11.56
N CYS A 13 2.43 9.81 -10.26
CA CYS A 13 3.68 10.40 -9.77
C CYS A 13 4.71 9.40 -9.24
N SER A 14 4.71 8.14 -9.69
CA SER A 14 5.65 7.12 -9.20
C SER A 14 5.59 6.91 -7.67
N VAL A 15 4.43 7.14 -7.04
CA VAL A 15 4.29 6.95 -5.58
C VAL A 15 4.49 5.49 -5.19
N LEU A 16 4.09 4.55 -6.06
CA LEU A 16 4.13 3.12 -5.82
C LEU A 16 5.58 2.61 -5.64
N PRO A 17 6.53 2.94 -6.54
CA PRO A 17 7.95 2.70 -6.31
C PRO A 17 8.51 3.33 -5.02
N CYS A 18 8.09 4.56 -4.70
CA CYS A 18 8.50 5.22 -3.46
C CYS A 18 7.96 4.50 -2.22
N LEU A 19 6.69 4.10 -2.23
CA LEU A 19 6.08 3.32 -1.15
C LEU A 19 6.80 1.98 -0.98
N LEU A 20 7.12 1.30 -2.08
CA LEU A 20 7.91 0.07 -2.04
C LEU A 20 9.29 0.29 -1.38
N ALA A 21 9.99 1.37 -1.71
CA ALA A 21 11.24 1.73 -1.04
C ALA A 21 11.04 2.07 0.45
N LEU A 22 9.92 2.70 0.81
CA LEU A 22 9.57 3.03 2.20
C LEU A 22 9.19 1.79 3.02
N LEU A 23 8.63 0.75 2.41
CA LEU A 23 8.37 -0.55 3.06
C LEU A 23 9.67 -1.24 3.50
N ALA A 24 10.79 -0.99 2.82
CA ALA A 24 12.10 -1.51 3.19
C ALA A 24 12.84 -0.60 4.22
N ASN A 25 12.24 0.51 4.65
CA ASN A 25 12.89 1.45 5.55
C ASN A 25 13.08 0.84 6.96
N PRO A 26 14.23 1.04 7.63
CA PRO A 26 14.45 0.52 8.99
C PRO A 26 13.50 1.10 10.05
N LYS A 27 12.91 2.28 9.82
CA LYS A 27 11.97 2.90 10.76
C LYS A 27 10.58 2.24 10.67
N LYS A 28 10.17 1.58 11.75
CA LYS A 28 8.83 0.98 11.92
C LYS A 28 7.69 1.95 11.60
N GLY A 29 7.77 3.20 12.06
CA GLY A 29 6.74 4.21 11.80
C GLY A 29 6.54 4.50 10.32
N ILE A 30 7.64 4.55 9.54
CA ILE A 30 7.58 4.78 8.10
C ILE A 30 6.95 3.57 7.39
N ARG A 31 7.32 2.35 7.77
CA ARG A 31 6.69 1.14 7.20
C ARG A 31 5.20 1.07 7.47
N LYS A 32 4.78 1.46 8.68
CA LYS A 32 3.37 1.54 9.05
C LYS A 32 2.60 2.51 8.17
N GLU A 33 3.10 3.75 8.03
CA GLU A 33 2.48 4.77 7.18
C GLU A 33 2.47 4.35 5.69
N ALA A 34 3.52 3.67 5.22
CA ALA A 34 3.56 3.14 3.87
C ALA A 34 2.50 2.05 3.65
N CYS A 35 2.37 1.08 4.56
CA CYS A 35 1.31 0.07 4.51
C CYS A 35 -0.09 0.69 4.55
N TRP A 36 -0.30 1.66 5.43
CA TRP A 36 -1.58 2.36 5.55
C TRP A 36 -1.93 3.17 4.29
N THR A 37 -0.93 3.79 3.67
CA THR A 37 -1.12 4.49 2.40
C THR A 37 -1.51 3.51 1.30
N ILE A 38 -0.84 2.34 1.23
CA ILE A 38 -1.16 1.31 0.23
C ILE A 38 -2.57 0.76 0.45
N SER A 39 -2.98 0.49 1.70
CA SER A 39 -4.33 -0.04 1.98
C SER A 39 -5.43 0.91 1.52
N ASN A 40 -5.24 2.22 1.67
CA ASN A 40 -6.13 3.24 1.15
C ASN A 40 -6.15 3.29 -0.39
N ILE A 41 -5.00 3.17 -1.06
CA ILE A 41 -4.95 3.13 -2.54
C ILE A 41 -5.68 1.88 -3.07
N THR A 42 -5.44 0.72 -2.46
CA THR A 42 -6.12 -0.52 -2.86
C THR A 42 -7.62 -0.53 -2.53
N ALA A 43 -8.10 0.36 -1.67
CA ALA A 43 -9.53 0.54 -1.39
C ALA A 43 -10.27 1.37 -2.45
N GLY A 44 -9.55 1.96 -3.41
CA GLY A 44 -10.11 2.78 -4.47
C GLY A 44 -10.60 1.97 -5.67
N ASN A 45 -10.40 2.51 -6.88
CA ASN A 45 -10.88 1.90 -8.13
C ASN A 45 -10.03 0.66 -8.56
N PRO A 46 -10.60 -0.22 -9.40
CA PRO A 46 -9.88 -1.39 -9.94
C PRO A 46 -8.58 -1.04 -10.67
N ASP A 47 -8.53 0.10 -11.37
CA ASP A 47 -7.31 0.58 -12.03
C ASP A 47 -6.17 0.86 -11.03
N GLN A 48 -6.51 1.32 -9.82
CA GLN A 48 -5.54 1.57 -8.75
C GLN A 48 -4.97 0.26 -8.20
N ILE A 49 -5.84 -0.74 -8.06
CA ILE A 49 -5.46 -2.09 -7.63
C ILE A 49 -4.54 -2.73 -8.68
N ALA A 50 -4.88 -2.64 -9.96
CA ALA A 50 -4.05 -3.12 -11.05
C ALA A 50 -2.65 -2.49 -11.01
N ALA A 51 -2.56 -1.17 -10.80
CA ALA A 51 -1.27 -0.47 -10.69
C ALA A 51 -0.42 -0.97 -9.49
N VAL A 52 -1.04 -1.25 -8.33
CA VAL A 52 -0.34 -1.81 -7.15
C VAL A 52 0.19 -3.22 -7.42
N ILE A 53 -0.56 -4.03 -8.16
CA ILE A 53 -0.17 -5.38 -8.57
C ILE A 53 1.00 -5.30 -9.57
N GLU A 54 0.90 -4.45 -10.60
CA GLU A 54 1.98 -4.23 -11.58
C GLU A 54 3.26 -3.69 -10.92
N ALA A 55 3.11 -2.83 -9.90
CA ALA A 55 4.23 -2.30 -9.13
C ALA A 55 4.89 -3.32 -8.18
N ASN A 56 4.46 -4.59 -8.15
CA ASN A 56 5.02 -5.67 -7.32
C ASN A 56 5.03 -5.35 -5.81
N ILE A 57 3.98 -4.68 -5.32
CA ILE A 57 3.85 -4.31 -3.89
C ILE A 57 3.29 -5.44 -3.03
N ILE A 58 2.58 -6.40 -3.63
CA ILE A 58 1.97 -7.54 -2.92
C ILE A 58 3.01 -8.42 -2.18
N PRO A 59 4.14 -8.83 -2.79
CA PRO A 59 5.13 -9.65 -2.08
C PRO A 59 5.75 -8.96 -0.84
N PRO A 60 6.14 -7.67 -0.88
CA PRO A 60 6.55 -6.93 0.31
C PRO A 60 5.48 -6.86 1.42
N LEU A 61 4.21 -6.67 1.06
CA LEU A 61 3.11 -6.66 2.03
C LEU A 61 2.98 -8.02 2.73
N VAL A 62 3.09 -9.12 1.99
CA VAL A 62 3.07 -10.48 2.55
C VAL A 62 4.25 -10.72 3.49
N ALA A 63 5.44 -10.23 3.14
CA ALA A 63 6.62 -10.31 3.99
C ALA A 63 6.39 -9.57 5.32
N ILE A 64 5.89 -8.34 5.25
CA ILE A 64 5.52 -7.52 6.42
C ILE A 64 4.48 -8.24 7.30
N LEU A 65 3.48 -8.86 6.70
CA LEU A 65 2.46 -9.65 7.41
C LEU A 65 3.06 -10.82 8.20
N ARG A 66 4.17 -11.39 7.72
CA ARG A 66 4.91 -12.44 8.45
C ARG A 66 5.83 -11.86 9.51
N THR A 67 6.58 -10.81 9.22
CA THR A 67 7.72 -10.37 10.05
C THR A 67 7.42 -9.26 11.05
N GLU A 68 6.41 -8.42 10.83
CA GLU A 68 6.19 -7.19 11.61
C GLU A 68 5.27 -7.37 12.83
N GLU A 69 4.97 -6.29 13.56
CA GLU A 69 4.06 -6.28 14.72
C GLU A 69 2.58 -6.21 14.31
N PHE A 70 1.68 -6.60 15.22
CA PHE A 70 0.24 -6.72 14.95
C PHE A 70 -0.37 -5.48 14.29
N ASP A 71 0.02 -4.28 14.73
CA ASP A 71 -0.50 -3.02 14.17
C ASP A 71 -0.17 -2.86 12.68
N ILE A 72 1.05 -3.22 12.26
CA ILE A 72 1.49 -3.13 10.86
C ILE A 72 0.90 -4.29 10.05
N LYS A 73 0.81 -5.49 10.64
CA LYS A 73 0.16 -6.65 10.02
C LYS A 73 -1.30 -6.37 9.68
N LYS A 74 -2.02 -5.66 10.56
CA LYS A 74 -3.41 -5.27 10.32
C LYS A 74 -3.52 -4.44 9.05
N GLU A 75 -2.72 -3.39 8.91
CA GLU A 75 -2.75 -2.52 7.73
C GLU A 75 -2.35 -3.27 6.44
N ALA A 76 -1.34 -4.14 6.53
CA ALA A 76 -0.94 -4.96 5.40
C ALA A 76 -2.05 -5.95 4.97
N ALA A 77 -2.76 -6.56 5.93
CA ALA A 77 -3.88 -7.45 5.66
C ALA A 77 -5.04 -6.73 4.98
N TRP A 78 -5.34 -5.50 5.40
CA TRP A 78 -6.33 -4.65 4.74
C TRP A 78 -5.94 -4.35 3.28
N GLY A 79 -4.68 -3.97 3.03
CA GLY A 79 -4.20 -3.72 1.68
C GLY A 79 -4.29 -4.94 0.76
N ILE A 80 -3.97 -6.13 1.26
CA ILE A 80 -4.11 -7.37 0.48
C ILE A 80 -5.58 -7.71 0.27
N SER A 81 -6.43 -7.63 1.31
CA SER A 81 -7.86 -7.94 1.21
C SER A 81 -8.55 -7.05 0.17
N ASN A 82 -8.23 -5.75 0.18
CA ASN A 82 -8.76 -4.78 -0.77
C ASN A 82 -8.23 -5.06 -2.18
N ALA A 83 -6.94 -5.35 -2.34
CA ALA A 83 -6.36 -5.72 -3.63
C ALA A 83 -6.92 -7.03 -4.22
N THR A 84 -7.42 -7.94 -3.38
CA THR A 84 -8.07 -9.19 -3.84
C THR A 84 -9.58 -9.08 -4.01
N SER A 85 -10.23 -8.05 -3.44
CA SER A 85 -11.69 -7.90 -3.47
C SER A 85 -12.18 -6.99 -4.60
N GLY A 86 -11.30 -6.18 -5.20
CA GLY A 86 -11.64 -5.27 -6.30
C GLY A 86 -11.52 -5.88 -7.69
#